data_AF-A0A9R0WQX9-F1
#
_entry.id   AF-A0A9R0WQX9-F1
#
_cell.length_a   1.000
_cell.length_b   1.000
_cell.length_c   1.000
_cell.angle_alpha   90.00
_cell.angle_beta   90.00
_cell.angle_gamma   90.00
#
_symmetry.space_group_name_H-M   'P 1'
#
loop_
_entity.id
_entity.type
_entity.pdbx_description
1 polymer ?
#
loop_
_entity_poly.entity_id
_entity_poly.type
_entity_poly.pdbx_seq_one_letter_code
_entity_poly.pdbx_strand_id
1 'polypeptide(L)'
;MKKCNFLKDQDSSMSKIELKQSLEKIEKVINDACGFFEQMNLPNKSNANLSKPASSRGAVTTARPPPLVIGRDKDCDNIVAMLHDKEEDAQPDTNKAQCYSVIGIHGIGGSGKSTLSQLVCAREEKDGHFNLVMWVHVSQDFSVDTIFRQMSEAASRTPCPQFNNLDTLQTNLQKKLHGKRFLLVLDDVWYNNRDVRQYEKLQQILSPLNAGEAGSKILVTSRTKDALIALGAAEQRCIPMSLLDEDVFLKLFKHYAFHNVCVAADDRIRLEDIATHIAKKLKGSPLAAKLVGGQLRMRPNIDYWRSSRDGNHLDDTMGALWWSYQHLDEQKGLLEVAMKGRIWKMFARDTLMNWCQPHFCNLK
;
A
#
# COMPACT_ATOMS: atom_id res chain seq x y z
N MET A 1 56.79 -16.50 -21.25
CA MET A 1 56.41 -15.44 -20.30
C MET A 1 55.18 -14.72 -20.83
N LYS A 2 54.24 -14.40 -19.94
CA LYS A 2 52.81 -14.20 -20.19
C LYS A 2 52.49 -12.91 -20.97
N LYS A 3 51.55 -13.03 -21.93
CA LYS A 3 50.77 -11.94 -22.52
C LYS A 3 49.86 -11.34 -21.43
N CYS A 4 49.85 -10.02 -21.29
CA CYS A 4 48.86 -9.27 -20.53
C CYS A 4 48.23 -8.27 -21.50
N ASN A 5 47.06 -8.60 -22.06
CA ASN A 5 46.25 -7.64 -22.81
C ASN A 5 45.04 -7.28 -21.93
N PHE A 6 44.96 -5.99 -21.64
CA PHE A 6 43.86 -5.31 -20.97
C PHE A 6 42.53 -5.57 -21.66
N LEU A 7 41.55 -6.03 -20.87
CA LEU A 7 40.12 -5.91 -21.19
C LEU A 7 39.76 -4.42 -21.20
N LYS A 8 39.20 -3.93 -22.30
CA LYS A 8 38.49 -2.65 -22.35
C LYS A 8 37.01 -2.95 -22.21
N ASP A 9 36.42 -2.43 -21.14
CA ASP A 9 34.98 -2.33 -20.95
C ASP A 9 34.33 -1.59 -22.12
N GLN A 10 33.27 -2.17 -22.69
CA GLN A 10 32.33 -1.47 -23.55
C GLN A 10 31.18 -0.96 -22.68
N ASP A 11 31.20 0.34 -22.39
CA ASP A 11 30.04 1.06 -21.83
C ASP A 11 29.24 1.68 -22.97
N SER A 12 28.02 1.21 -23.16
CA SER A 12 27.09 1.60 -24.23
C SER A 12 26.29 2.84 -23.80
N SER A 13 26.93 4.01 -23.86
CA SER A 13 26.27 5.30 -23.62
C SER A 13 25.37 5.68 -24.81
N MET A 14 24.05 5.64 -24.60
CA MET A 14 23.03 6.08 -25.57
C MET A 14 23.18 7.58 -25.91
N SER A 15 23.02 7.95 -27.18
CA SER A 15 23.24 9.33 -27.62
C SER A 15 22.07 10.26 -27.23
N LYS A 16 22.34 11.54 -26.98
CA LYS A 16 21.30 12.56 -26.67
C LYS A 16 20.20 12.64 -27.75
N ILE A 17 20.52 12.27 -28.99
CA ILE A 17 19.61 12.29 -30.13
C ILE A 17 18.60 11.13 -30.03
N GLU A 18 19.07 9.92 -29.69
CA GLU A 18 18.20 8.75 -29.50
C GLU A 18 17.27 8.91 -28.30
N LEU A 19 17.74 9.58 -27.25
CA LEU A 19 16.95 9.86 -26.05
C LEU A 19 15.81 10.86 -26.36
N LYS A 20 16.11 11.89 -27.17
CA LYS A 20 15.09 12.84 -27.64
C LYS A 20 14.05 12.18 -28.55
N GLN A 21 14.49 11.33 -29.48
CA GLN A 21 13.58 10.57 -30.34
C GLN A 21 12.71 9.58 -29.56
N SER A 22 13.23 9.00 -28.49
CA SER A 22 12.47 8.09 -27.62
C SER A 22 11.41 8.84 -26.81
N LEU A 23 11.74 10.05 -26.32
CA LEU A 23 10.78 10.94 -25.65
C LEU A 23 9.65 11.38 -26.59
N GLU A 24 9.98 11.80 -27.82
CA GLU A 24 8.99 12.22 -28.82
C GLU A 24 8.04 11.07 -29.21
N LYS A 25 8.55 9.84 -29.32
CA LYS A 25 7.72 8.65 -29.56
C LYS A 25 6.75 8.38 -28.41
N ILE A 26 7.17 8.61 -27.17
CA ILE A 26 6.35 8.35 -25.98
C ILE A 26 5.29 9.43 -25.81
N GLU A 27 5.64 10.69 -26.04
CA GLU A 27 4.67 11.79 -26.07
C GLU A 27 3.58 11.54 -27.12
N LYS A 28 3.98 11.02 -28.30
CA LYS A 28 3.03 10.61 -29.33
C LYS A 28 2.10 9.49 -28.86
N VAL A 29 2.61 8.44 -28.23
CA VAL A 29 1.78 7.33 -27.70
C VAL A 29 0.82 7.79 -26.60
N ILE A 30 1.25 8.72 -25.74
CA ILE A 30 0.39 9.30 -24.71
C ILE A 30 -0.72 10.13 -25.35
N ASN A 31 -0.40 10.97 -26.33
CA ASN A 31 -1.38 11.79 -27.03
C ASN A 31 -2.37 10.96 -27.84
N ASP A 32 -1.90 9.88 -28.49
CA ASP A 32 -2.75 8.94 -29.22
C ASP A 32 -3.71 8.21 -28.25
N ALA A 33 -3.23 7.82 -27.06
CA ALA A 33 -4.07 7.22 -26.02
C ALA A 33 -5.11 8.22 -25.47
N CYS A 34 -4.72 9.47 -25.20
CA CYS A 34 -5.64 10.52 -24.78
C CYS A 34 -6.70 10.83 -25.85
N GLY A 35 -6.32 10.89 -27.13
CA GLY A 35 -7.25 11.06 -28.24
C GLY A 35 -8.25 9.91 -28.38
N PHE A 36 -7.82 8.68 -28.08
CA PHE A 36 -8.70 7.50 -28.04
C PHE A 36 -9.75 7.61 -26.92
N PHE A 37 -9.40 8.21 -25.78
CA PHE A 37 -10.34 8.46 -24.67
C PHE A 37 -11.33 9.60 -24.97
N GLU A 38 -10.92 10.62 -25.73
CA GLU A 38 -11.83 11.69 -26.18
C GLU A 38 -12.84 11.17 -27.22
N GLN A 39 -12.42 10.25 -28.10
CA GLN A 39 -13.31 9.63 -29.09
C GLN A 39 -14.38 8.70 -28.49
N MET A 40 -14.17 8.19 -27.27
CA MET A 40 -15.22 7.45 -26.54
C MET A 40 -16.30 8.36 -25.94
N ASN A 41 -16.16 9.70 -26.02
CA ASN A 41 -17.17 10.65 -25.59
C ASN A 41 -17.76 11.41 -26.78
N LEU A 42 -18.86 10.91 -27.34
CA LEU A 42 -19.74 11.62 -28.27
C LEU A 42 -21.22 11.31 -27.93
N PRO A 43 -22.19 12.21 -28.24
CA PRO A 43 -22.72 13.14 -27.22
C PRO A 43 -24.24 13.02 -26.93
N ASN A 44 -24.63 13.62 -25.80
CA ASN A 44 -25.91 14.27 -25.45
C ASN A 44 -27.26 13.63 -25.82
N LYS A 45 -27.99 13.18 -24.78
CA LYS A 45 -29.41 13.55 -24.62
C LYS A 45 -29.60 14.27 -23.29
N SER A 46 -30.08 15.50 -23.42
CA SER A 46 -30.53 16.42 -22.39
C SER A 46 -31.42 15.75 -21.33
N ASN A 47 -31.04 15.91 -20.06
CA ASN A 47 -31.93 16.44 -19.02
C ASN A 47 -31.12 16.83 -17.79
N ALA A 48 -31.40 18.04 -17.30
CA ALA A 48 -30.85 18.62 -16.10
C ALA A 48 -31.14 17.74 -14.87
N ASN A 49 -30.25 17.84 -13.88
CA ASN A 49 -30.21 17.13 -12.59
C ASN A 49 -29.39 15.83 -12.59
N LEU A 50 -28.07 15.93 -12.73
CA LEU A 50 -27.15 14.89 -12.27
C LEU A 50 -26.25 15.47 -11.17
N SER A 51 -26.42 14.88 -9.99
CA SER A 51 -25.51 14.90 -8.85
C SER A 51 -24.04 15.02 -9.25
N LYS A 52 -23.29 15.83 -8.48
CA LYS A 52 -21.82 15.94 -8.51
C LYS A 52 -21.17 14.57 -8.84
N PRO A 53 -20.19 14.51 -9.76
CA PRO A 53 -19.53 13.26 -10.07
C PRO A 53 -18.96 12.69 -8.77
N ALA A 54 -19.28 11.43 -8.50
CA ALA A 54 -18.79 10.71 -7.34
C ALA A 54 -17.26 10.86 -7.33
N SER A 55 -16.76 11.55 -6.30
CA SER A 55 -15.34 11.47 -5.90
C SER A 55 -14.93 10.01 -6.02
N SER A 56 -13.89 9.77 -6.80
CA SER A 56 -13.33 8.45 -7.10
C SER A 56 -12.86 7.79 -5.80
N ARG A 57 -13.80 7.20 -5.05
CA ARG A 57 -13.52 6.49 -3.80
C ARG A 57 -12.49 5.41 -4.11
N GLY A 58 -11.24 5.65 -3.70
CA GLY A 58 -10.23 4.61 -3.61
C GLY A 58 -10.79 3.44 -2.78
N ALA A 59 -10.21 2.25 -2.95
CA ALA A 59 -10.57 1.14 -2.10
C ALA A 59 -10.17 1.47 -0.66
N VAL A 60 -11.12 1.96 0.14
CA VAL A 60 -10.95 2.24 1.56
C VAL A 60 -10.61 0.92 2.25
N THR A 61 -9.47 0.89 2.94
CA THR A 61 -9.10 -0.25 3.78
C THR A 61 -9.91 -0.19 5.07
N THR A 62 -10.45 -1.34 5.50
CA THR A 62 -11.13 -1.48 6.79
C THR A 62 -10.15 -1.97 7.84
N ALA A 63 -10.41 -1.71 9.12
CA ALA A 63 -9.62 -2.25 10.24
C ALA A 63 -9.60 -3.79 10.30
N ARG A 64 -10.57 -4.47 9.66
CA ARG A 64 -10.71 -5.92 9.72
C ARG A 64 -9.60 -6.64 8.94
N PRO A 65 -8.84 -7.55 9.58
CA PRO A 65 -7.84 -8.36 8.88
C PRO A 65 -8.49 -9.39 7.96
N PRO A 66 -7.78 -9.85 6.93
CA PRO A 66 -8.24 -10.99 6.13
C PRO A 66 -8.33 -12.26 7.01
N PRO A 67 -9.13 -13.26 6.61
CA PRO A 67 -9.33 -14.47 7.41
C PRO A 67 -8.05 -15.25 7.73
N LEU A 68 -7.05 -15.15 6.87
CA LEU A 68 -5.75 -15.80 7.03
C LEU A 68 -4.63 -14.82 6.69
N VAL A 69 -3.67 -14.72 7.59
CA VAL A 69 -2.38 -14.08 7.37
C VAL A 69 -1.29 -15.10 7.71
N ILE A 70 -0.26 -15.18 6.89
CA ILE A 70 0.83 -16.16 7.03
C ILE A 70 2.14 -15.41 7.21
N GLY A 71 2.92 -15.79 8.22
CA GLY A 71 4.31 -15.37 8.37
C GLY A 71 4.53 -13.97 8.93
N ARG A 72 3.52 -13.40 9.60
CA ARG A 72 3.57 -12.05 10.18
C ARG A 72 3.35 -12.03 11.69
N ASP A 73 3.39 -13.19 12.33
CA ASP A 73 3.11 -13.34 13.76
C ASP A 73 4.17 -12.60 14.60
N LYS A 74 5.46 -12.82 14.31
CA LYS A 74 6.58 -12.14 15.00
C LYS A 74 6.54 -10.62 14.80
N ASP A 75 6.25 -10.15 13.59
CA ASP A 75 6.12 -8.72 13.29
C ASP A 75 4.97 -8.10 14.12
N CYS A 76 3.86 -8.82 14.22
CA CYS A 76 2.69 -8.41 15.01
C CYS A 76 3.02 -8.37 16.50
N ASP A 77 3.65 -9.41 17.04
CA ASP A 77 4.09 -9.49 18.43
C ASP A 77 5.03 -8.33 18.79
N ASN A 78 5.99 -8.01 17.92
CA ASN A 78 6.92 -6.90 18.13
C ASN A 78 6.20 -5.55 18.19
N ILE A 79 5.27 -5.29 17.28
CA ILE A 79 4.50 -4.03 17.28
C ILE A 79 3.62 -3.94 18.53
N VAL A 80 2.98 -5.04 18.93
CA VAL A 80 2.15 -5.10 20.13
C VAL A 80 3.01 -4.82 21.38
N ALA A 81 4.20 -5.40 21.49
CA ALA A 81 5.12 -5.06 22.57
C ALA A 81 5.41 -3.55 22.61
N MET A 82 5.75 -2.94 21.47
CA MET A 82 6.00 -1.50 21.37
C MET A 82 4.79 -0.62 21.71
N LEU A 83 3.57 -1.10 21.46
CA LEU A 83 2.34 -0.40 21.83
C LEU A 83 2.13 -0.39 23.35
N HIS A 84 2.58 -1.43 24.04
CA HIS A 84 2.45 -1.61 25.49
C HIS A 84 3.66 -1.14 26.29
N ASP A 85 4.76 -0.78 25.61
CA ASP A 85 5.94 -0.18 26.25
C ASP A 85 5.53 1.03 27.08
N LYS A 86 5.90 0.99 28.37
CA LYS A 86 5.85 2.16 29.23
C LYS A 86 6.85 3.18 28.71
N GLU A 87 6.46 4.45 28.67
CA GLU A 87 7.42 5.52 28.41
C GLU A 87 8.36 5.61 29.62
N GLU A 88 9.47 4.86 29.57
CA GLU A 88 10.60 5.08 30.47
C GLU A 88 11.32 6.36 30.00
N ASP A 89 11.29 7.36 30.88
CA ASP A 89 12.17 8.54 30.90
C ASP A 89 12.22 9.41 29.63
N ALA A 90 11.08 10.02 29.28
CA ALA A 90 11.16 11.33 28.65
C ALA A 90 11.63 12.34 29.72
N GLN A 91 12.91 12.75 29.64
CA GLN A 91 13.41 13.87 30.43
C GLN A 91 12.47 15.08 30.31
N PRO A 92 12.19 15.80 31.42
CA PRO A 92 11.22 16.88 31.45
C PRO A 92 11.79 18.17 30.86
N ASP A 93 12.20 18.16 29.60
CA ASP A 93 12.63 19.36 28.90
C ASP A 93 11.43 19.97 28.15
N THR A 94 10.65 20.73 28.92
CA THR A 94 9.90 21.93 28.50
C THR A 94 9.34 21.95 27.07
N ASN A 95 8.32 21.15 26.82
CA ASN A 95 7.16 21.45 25.95
C ASN A 95 6.15 20.34 26.21
N LYS A 96 4.86 20.68 26.43
CA LYS A 96 3.79 19.74 26.85
C LYS A 96 4.03 18.33 26.31
N ALA A 97 4.38 17.39 27.21
CA ALA A 97 4.61 16.00 26.84
C ALA A 97 3.41 15.52 26.02
N GLN A 98 3.66 15.11 24.77
CA GLN A 98 2.61 14.57 23.92
C GLN A 98 2.01 13.36 24.66
N CYS A 99 0.69 13.25 24.69
CA CYS A 99 0.04 12.09 25.34
C CYS A 99 0.22 10.79 24.54
N TYR A 100 0.83 10.88 23.35
CA TYR A 100 1.00 9.78 22.43
C TYR A 100 2.42 9.65 21.90
N SER A 101 2.77 8.43 21.49
CA SER A 101 3.98 8.14 20.71
C SER A 101 3.64 7.52 19.35
N VAL A 102 4.48 7.75 18.35
CA VAL A 102 4.27 7.25 16.98
C VAL A 102 5.16 6.04 16.68
N ILE A 103 4.54 4.99 16.14
CA ILE A 103 5.18 3.78 15.61
C ILE A 103 4.84 3.71 14.13
N GLY A 104 5.84 3.46 13.29
CA GLY A 104 5.65 3.49 11.84
C GLY A 104 6.10 2.20 11.19
N ILE A 105 5.34 1.73 10.19
CA ILE A 105 5.70 0.60 9.32
C ILE A 105 5.90 1.16 7.92
N HIS A 106 7.10 1.01 7.34
CA HIS A 106 7.38 1.44 5.97
C HIS A 106 7.85 0.29 5.08
N GLY A 107 7.64 0.39 3.78
CA GLY A 107 8.08 -0.64 2.83
C GLY A 107 7.35 -0.56 1.50
N ILE A 108 7.77 -1.40 0.56
CA ILE A 108 7.27 -1.35 -0.82
C ILE A 108 5.76 -1.64 -0.95
N GLY A 109 5.17 -1.26 -2.08
CA GLY A 109 3.77 -1.59 -2.38
C GLY A 109 3.52 -3.09 -2.34
N GLY A 110 2.38 -3.52 -1.77
CA GLY A 110 2.00 -4.94 -1.73
C GLY A 110 2.72 -5.81 -0.69
N SER A 111 3.62 -5.26 0.13
CA SER A 111 4.36 -6.02 1.15
C SER A 111 3.52 -6.49 2.35
N GLY A 112 2.32 -5.94 2.52
CA GLY A 112 1.37 -6.33 3.58
C GLY A 112 1.26 -5.39 4.78
N LYS A 113 1.75 -4.14 4.70
CA LYS A 113 1.76 -3.20 5.85
C LYS A 113 0.39 -2.98 6.48
N SER A 114 -0.60 -2.68 5.65
CA SER A 114 -1.99 -2.51 6.10
C SER A 114 -2.53 -3.81 6.69
N THR A 115 -2.19 -4.96 6.11
CA THR A 115 -2.59 -6.28 6.65
C THR A 115 -1.99 -6.56 8.02
N LEU A 116 -0.71 -6.22 8.23
CA LEU A 116 -0.07 -6.32 9.54
C LEU A 116 -0.72 -5.39 10.56
N SER A 117 -1.03 -4.15 10.18
CA SER A 117 -1.71 -3.19 11.07
C SER A 117 -3.14 -3.64 11.42
N GLN A 118 -3.85 -4.27 10.47
CA GLN A 118 -5.17 -4.86 10.74
C GLN A 118 -5.10 -6.00 11.77
N LEU A 119 -4.05 -6.82 11.73
CA LEU A 119 -3.83 -7.86 12.75
C LEU A 119 -3.58 -7.25 14.13
N VAL A 120 -2.75 -6.22 14.19
CA VAL A 120 -2.46 -5.49 15.43
C VAL A 120 -3.76 -4.90 15.99
N CYS A 121 -4.55 -4.18 15.18
CA CYS A 121 -5.84 -3.64 15.61
C CYS A 121 -6.77 -4.72 16.16
N ALA A 122 -6.92 -5.84 15.45
CA ALA A 122 -7.83 -6.91 15.88
C ALA A 122 -7.40 -7.58 17.19
N ARG A 123 -6.10 -7.51 17.55
CA ARG A 123 -5.59 -7.96 18.85
C ARG A 123 -5.84 -6.91 19.93
N GLU A 124 -5.51 -5.65 19.67
CA GLU A 124 -5.71 -4.56 20.63
C GLU A 124 -7.20 -4.31 20.95
N GLU A 125 -8.10 -4.52 19.98
CA GLU A 125 -9.55 -4.47 20.21
C GLU A 125 -10.03 -5.52 21.23
N LYS A 126 -9.31 -6.64 21.39
CA LYS A 126 -9.66 -7.71 22.32
C LYS A 126 -8.93 -7.59 23.66
N ASP A 127 -7.73 -7.01 23.64
CA ASP A 127 -6.87 -6.88 24.81
C ASP A 127 -7.44 -5.89 25.83
N GLY A 128 -8.06 -4.80 25.35
CA GLY A 128 -8.70 -3.81 26.21
C GLY A 128 -7.75 -2.77 26.82
N HIS A 129 -6.47 -2.76 26.44
CA HIS A 129 -5.52 -1.72 26.84
C HIS A 129 -5.92 -0.32 26.37
N PHE A 130 -6.45 -0.21 25.15
CA PHE A 130 -6.91 1.05 24.58
C PHE A 130 -8.42 1.20 24.73
N ASN A 131 -8.89 2.35 25.21
CA ASN A 131 -10.33 2.65 25.26
C ASN A 131 -10.91 2.83 23.85
N LEU A 132 -10.09 3.31 22.91
CA LEU A 132 -10.46 3.52 21.51
C LEU A 132 -9.41 2.91 20.59
N VAL A 133 -9.85 2.12 19.60
CA VAL A 133 -9.04 1.70 18.46
C VAL A 133 -9.68 2.30 17.21
N MET A 134 -8.97 3.20 16.53
CA MET A 134 -9.46 3.97 15.40
C MET A 134 -8.65 3.64 14.14
N TRP A 135 -9.31 3.48 13.01
CA TRP A 135 -8.67 3.24 11.72
C TRP A 135 -9.05 4.31 10.71
N VAL A 136 -8.06 4.98 10.14
CA VAL A 136 -8.24 6.07 9.19
C VAL A 136 -7.30 5.83 8.01
N HIS A 137 -7.89 5.73 6.81
CA HIS A 137 -7.10 5.65 5.57
C HIS A 137 -6.81 7.07 5.06
N VAL A 138 -5.53 7.38 4.85
CA VAL A 138 -5.08 8.70 4.42
C VAL A 138 -4.84 8.69 2.90
N SER A 139 -5.79 9.22 2.13
CA SER A 139 -5.62 9.35 0.67
C SER A 139 -4.48 10.31 0.32
N GLN A 140 -3.96 10.25 -0.91
CA GLN A 140 -2.93 11.18 -1.39
C GLN A 140 -3.33 12.65 -1.31
N ASP A 141 -4.60 12.92 -1.63
CA ASP A 141 -5.19 14.25 -1.77
C ASP A 141 -6.05 14.64 -0.55
N PHE A 142 -5.78 14.05 0.61
CA PHE A 142 -6.63 14.21 1.78
C PHE A 142 -6.83 15.67 2.18
N SER A 143 -8.02 15.93 2.73
CA SER A 143 -8.33 17.16 3.47
C SER A 143 -8.37 16.88 4.96
N VAL A 144 -7.92 17.83 5.78
CA VAL A 144 -7.94 17.72 7.24
C VAL A 144 -9.37 17.51 7.76
N ASP A 145 -10.36 18.19 7.16
CA ASP A 145 -11.78 17.98 7.46
C ASP A 145 -12.21 16.51 7.29
N THR A 146 -11.83 15.88 6.18
CA THR A 146 -12.19 14.47 5.91
C THR A 146 -11.57 13.55 6.96
N ILE A 147 -10.30 13.78 7.31
CA ILE A 147 -9.59 12.97 8.31
C ILE A 147 -10.21 13.15 9.70
N PHE A 148 -10.51 14.38 10.12
CA PHE A 148 -11.18 14.63 11.40
C PHE A 148 -12.57 14.01 11.48
N ARG A 149 -13.34 14.01 10.38
CA ARG A 149 -14.65 13.31 10.34
C ARG A 149 -14.48 11.81 10.52
N GLN A 150 -13.54 11.19 9.81
CA GLN A 150 -13.26 9.76 9.95
C GLN A 150 -12.80 9.39 11.35
N MET A 151 -11.92 10.18 11.97
CA MET A 151 -11.51 10.00 13.37
C MET A 151 -12.70 10.12 14.33
N SER A 152 -13.57 11.12 14.12
CA SER A 152 -14.77 11.35 14.92
C SER A 152 -15.77 10.19 14.82
N GLU A 153 -15.95 9.62 13.63
CA GLU A 153 -16.77 8.43 13.39
C GLU A 153 -16.18 7.20 14.05
N ALA A 154 -14.86 6.99 13.90
CA ALA A 154 -14.16 5.87 14.53
C ALA A 154 -14.21 5.94 16.07
N ALA A 155 -14.04 7.13 16.65
CA ALA A 155 -14.06 7.35 18.10
C ALA A 155 -15.46 7.16 18.72
N SER A 156 -16.52 7.45 17.98
CA SER A 156 -17.91 7.38 18.48
C SER A 156 -18.67 6.14 18.02
N ARG A 157 -18.18 5.45 16.98
CA ARG A 157 -18.88 4.37 16.26
C ARG A 157 -20.25 4.80 15.72
N THR A 158 -20.41 6.09 15.45
CA THR A 158 -21.62 6.70 14.91
C THR A 158 -21.28 7.71 13.82
N PRO A 159 -22.20 8.02 12.88
CA PRO A 159 -21.95 9.02 11.84
C PRO A 159 -21.52 10.38 12.41
N CYS A 160 -20.59 11.06 11.74
CA CYS A 160 -20.16 12.39 12.16
C CYS A 160 -21.28 13.41 11.91
N PRO A 161 -21.66 14.23 12.91
CA PRO A 161 -22.57 15.35 12.67
C PRO A 161 -22.02 16.33 11.62
N GLN A 162 -22.91 17.11 11.02
CA GLN A 162 -22.47 18.20 10.16
C GLN A 162 -21.88 19.32 11.02
N PHE A 163 -20.72 19.83 10.59
CA PHE A 163 -20.04 20.96 11.23
C PHE A 163 -19.82 22.05 10.18
N ASN A 164 -19.98 23.31 10.59
CA ASN A 164 -19.91 24.49 9.71
C ASN A 164 -18.47 25.00 9.51
N ASN A 165 -17.55 24.63 10.39
CA ASN A 165 -16.14 24.97 10.30
C ASN A 165 -15.26 23.89 10.95
N LEU A 166 -13.97 23.93 10.61
CA LEU A 166 -12.98 22.94 11.03
C LEU A 166 -12.72 23.00 12.54
N ASP A 167 -12.70 24.20 13.13
CA ASP A 167 -12.42 24.41 14.56
C ASP A 167 -13.46 23.73 15.46
N THR A 168 -14.74 23.80 15.08
CA THR A 168 -15.83 23.14 15.82
C THR A 168 -15.72 21.63 15.72
N LEU A 169 -15.37 21.11 14.53
CA LEU A 169 -15.13 19.68 14.32
C LEU A 169 -13.92 19.20 15.15
N GLN A 170 -12.82 19.96 15.16
CA GLN A 170 -11.64 19.66 15.96
C GLN A 170 -11.96 19.65 17.45
N THR A 171 -12.67 20.67 17.95
CA THR A 171 -13.09 20.75 19.37
C THR A 171 -13.99 19.57 19.74
N ASN A 172 -14.89 19.16 18.85
CA ASN A 172 -15.73 17.98 19.08
C ASN A 172 -14.92 16.69 19.13
N LEU A 173 -13.94 16.52 18.24
CA LEU A 173 -13.04 15.39 18.23
C LEU A 173 -12.19 15.35 19.52
N GLN A 174 -11.63 16.48 19.94
CA GLN A 174 -10.90 16.59 21.21
C GLN A 174 -11.75 16.14 22.41
N LYS A 175 -13.02 16.58 22.48
CA LYS A 175 -13.96 16.11 23.53
C LYS A 175 -14.18 14.61 23.51
N LYS A 176 -14.21 13.98 22.33
CA LYS A 176 -14.38 12.52 22.21
C LYS A 176 -13.14 11.74 22.63
N LEU A 177 -11.95 12.29 22.41
CA LEU A 177 -10.66 11.72 22.79
C LEU A 177 -10.32 12.00 24.27
N HIS A 178 -10.90 13.05 24.86
CA HIS A 178 -10.56 13.50 26.19
C HIS A 178 -10.64 12.40 27.24
N GLY A 179 -9.54 12.21 27.98
CA GLY A 179 -9.44 11.22 29.06
C GLY A 179 -9.52 9.76 28.57
N LYS A 180 -9.27 9.51 27.28
CA LYS A 180 -9.23 8.16 26.72
C LYS A 180 -7.85 7.86 26.16
N ARG A 181 -7.31 6.71 26.53
CA ARG A 181 -6.18 6.10 25.86
C ARG A 181 -6.63 5.54 24.53
N PHE A 182 -6.03 5.99 23.43
CA PHE A 182 -6.40 5.55 22.10
C PHE A 182 -5.23 4.94 21.33
N LEU A 183 -5.55 4.00 20.45
CA LEU A 183 -4.72 3.59 19.32
C LEU A 183 -5.34 4.16 18.05
N LEU A 184 -4.60 5.01 17.34
CA LEU A 184 -4.99 5.54 16.04
C LEU A 184 -4.12 4.92 14.95
N VAL A 185 -4.74 4.26 13.97
CA VAL A 185 -4.06 3.82 12.76
C VAL A 185 -4.27 4.84 11.63
N LEU A 186 -3.17 5.36 11.12
CA LEU A 186 -3.10 6.16 9.89
C LEU A 186 -2.55 5.27 8.77
N ASP A 187 -3.45 4.71 7.95
CA ASP A 187 -3.09 3.75 6.91
C ASP A 187 -2.81 4.41 5.56
N ASP A 188 -1.72 3.96 4.93
CA ASP A 188 -1.20 4.37 3.62
C ASP A 188 -0.92 5.88 3.55
N VAL A 189 -0.22 6.43 4.54
CA VAL A 189 0.18 7.85 4.54
C VAL A 189 1.18 8.12 3.42
N TRP A 190 0.93 9.22 2.71
CA TRP A 190 1.81 9.72 1.66
C TRP A 190 2.49 10.99 2.10
N TYR A 191 3.77 11.10 1.77
CA TYR A 191 4.56 12.29 2.06
C TYR A 191 5.61 12.52 0.98
N ASN A 192 5.68 13.77 0.51
CA ASN A 192 6.70 14.31 -0.36
C ASN A 192 7.35 15.48 0.39
N ASN A 193 8.62 15.33 0.75
CA ASN A 193 9.38 16.33 1.50
C ASN A 193 9.55 17.67 0.75
N ARG A 194 9.21 17.73 -0.54
CA ARG A 194 9.22 18.96 -1.34
C ARG A 194 7.90 19.75 -1.25
N ASP A 195 6.84 19.18 -0.71
CA ASP A 195 5.54 19.84 -0.55
C ASP A 195 5.30 20.25 0.91
N VAL A 196 5.68 21.49 1.23
CA VAL A 196 5.54 22.06 2.58
C VAL A 196 4.08 22.04 3.05
N ARG A 197 3.11 22.20 2.14
CA ARG A 197 1.67 22.18 2.48
C ARG A 197 1.23 20.79 2.95
N GLN A 198 1.86 19.73 2.45
CA GLN A 198 1.58 18.38 2.91
C GLN A 198 2.10 18.16 4.32
N TYR A 199 3.29 18.67 4.65
CA TYR A 199 3.81 18.64 6.01
C TYR A 199 2.88 19.37 6.99
N GLU A 200 2.45 20.58 6.66
CA GLU A 200 1.50 21.36 7.47
C GLU A 200 0.18 20.62 7.70
N LYS A 201 -0.37 19.99 6.64
CA LYS A 201 -1.57 19.15 6.77
C LYS A 201 -1.35 17.96 7.70
N LEU A 202 -0.18 17.30 7.64
CA LEU A 202 0.16 16.20 8.54
C LEU A 202 0.29 16.68 10.00
N GLN A 203 0.82 17.88 10.24
CA GLN A 203 0.82 18.45 11.60
C GLN A 203 -0.59 18.80 12.08
N GLN A 204 -1.44 19.33 11.19
CA GLN A 204 -2.82 19.65 11.53
C GLN A 204 -3.63 18.42 11.93
N ILE A 205 -3.45 17.26 11.29
CA ILE A 205 -4.18 16.04 11.68
C ILE A 205 -3.79 15.53 13.08
N LEU A 206 -2.60 15.88 13.59
CA LEU A 206 -2.12 15.51 14.92
C LEU A 206 -2.63 16.45 16.02
N SER A 207 -3.03 17.67 15.67
CA SER A 207 -3.43 18.71 16.62
C SER A 207 -4.55 18.34 17.62
N PRO A 208 -5.60 17.55 17.28
CA PRO A 208 -6.62 17.17 18.27
C PRO A 208 -6.15 16.06 19.23
N LEU A 209 -5.08 15.34 18.90
CA LEU A 209 -4.74 14.08 19.54
C LEU A 209 -4.19 14.28 20.96
N ASN A 210 -3.60 15.43 21.25
CA ASN A 210 -3.13 15.81 22.59
C ASN A 210 -4.25 15.95 23.64
N ALA A 211 -5.52 15.87 23.25
CA ALA A 211 -6.61 15.79 24.20
C ALA A 211 -6.72 14.41 24.89
N GLY A 212 -6.09 13.37 24.32
CA GLY A 212 -6.14 12.00 24.84
C GLY A 212 -5.41 11.79 26.16
N GLU A 213 -5.51 10.56 26.66
CA GLU A 213 -4.78 10.12 27.84
C GLU A 213 -3.33 9.74 27.49
N ALA A 214 -2.41 9.96 28.44
CA ALA A 214 -1.03 9.49 28.32
C ALA A 214 -0.96 7.98 28.06
N GLY A 215 0.01 7.57 27.24
CA GLY A 215 0.13 6.20 26.76
C GLY A 215 -0.71 5.89 25.52
N SER A 216 -1.36 6.90 24.91
CA SER A 216 -1.97 6.74 23.59
C SER A 216 -0.92 6.46 22.52
N LYS A 217 -1.30 5.82 21.42
CA LYS A 217 -0.35 5.42 20.36
C LYS A 217 -0.90 5.76 18.98
N ILE A 218 0.00 6.12 18.08
CA ILE A 218 -0.31 6.25 16.64
C ILE A 218 0.49 5.20 15.89
N LEU A 219 -0.19 4.33 15.15
CA LEU A 219 0.41 3.38 14.23
C LEU A 219 0.25 3.90 12.80
N VAL A 220 1.36 4.09 12.10
CA VAL A 220 1.35 4.66 10.75
C VAL A 220 1.84 3.61 9.76
N THR A 221 1.18 3.45 8.62
CA THR A 221 1.74 2.72 7.49
C THR A 221 2.07 3.68 6.35
N SER A 222 3.24 3.51 5.73
CA SER A 222 3.67 4.33 4.59
C SER A 222 4.53 3.53 3.63
N ARG A 223 4.75 4.04 2.42
CA ARG A 223 5.80 3.51 1.54
C ARG A 223 7.20 4.01 1.90
N THR A 224 7.29 5.18 2.51
CA THR A 224 8.56 5.86 2.82
C THR A 224 8.72 6.07 4.31
N LYS A 225 9.96 5.99 4.77
CA LYS A 225 10.31 6.32 6.16
C LYS A 225 10.07 7.80 6.47
N ASP A 226 10.33 8.68 5.50
CA ASP A 226 10.13 10.14 5.65
C ASP A 226 8.71 10.52 6.09
N ALA A 227 7.69 9.81 5.63
CA ALA A 227 6.31 10.06 6.05
C ALA A 227 6.10 9.78 7.56
N LEU A 228 6.79 8.76 8.09
CA LEU A 228 6.73 8.39 9.50
C LEU A 228 7.43 9.46 10.35
N ILE A 229 8.61 9.88 9.92
CA ILE A 229 9.38 10.95 10.58
C ILE A 229 8.61 12.27 10.57
N ALA A 230 7.95 12.61 9.46
CA ALA A 230 7.11 13.80 9.35
C ALA A 230 5.95 13.79 10.36
N LEU A 231 5.49 12.62 10.81
CA LEU A 231 4.47 12.48 11.85
C LEU A 231 5.05 12.38 13.27
N GLY A 232 6.36 12.52 13.43
CA GLY A 232 7.03 12.49 14.73
C GLY A 232 7.44 11.09 15.21
N ALA A 233 7.51 10.09 14.32
CA ALA A 233 8.07 8.79 14.68
C ALA A 233 9.57 8.91 14.96
N ALA A 234 10.01 8.36 16.08
CA ALA A 234 11.44 8.20 16.35
C ALA A 234 12.04 7.14 15.41
N GLU A 235 13.31 7.27 15.07
CA GLU A 235 13.98 6.42 14.08
C GLU A 235 13.92 4.92 14.44
N GLN A 236 14.14 4.59 15.71
CA GLN A 236 14.06 3.24 16.26
C GLN A 236 12.63 2.67 16.29
N ARG A 237 11.60 3.52 16.12
CA ARG A 237 10.19 3.12 16.02
C ARG A 237 9.67 3.07 14.58
N CYS A 238 10.57 3.22 13.60
CA CYS A 238 10.28 3.05 12.18
C CYS A 238 10.70 1.63 11.73
N ILE A 239 9.72 0.76 11.55
CA ILE A 239 9.90 -0.66 11.24
C ILE A 239 9.89 -0.85 9.71
N PRO A 240 11.00 -1.31 9.11
CA PRO A 240 11.01 -1.68 7.70
C PRO A 240 10.29 -3.02 7.51
N MET A 241 9.33 -3.05 6.59
CA MET A 241 8.63 -4.26 6.22
C MET A 241 9.37 -4.97 5.08
N SER A 242 9.98 -6.09 5.43
CA SER A 242 10.60 -7.01 4.48
C SER A 242 9.57 -7.75 3.62
N LEU A 243 10.03 -8.27 2.48
CA LEU A 243 9.32 -9.30 1.73
C LEU A 243 9.31 -10.61 2.53
N LEU A 244 8.43 -11.54 2.18
CA LEU A 244 8.36 -12.83 2.87
C LEU A 244 9.54 -13.72 2.46
N ASP A 245 10.10 -14.44 3.44
CA ASP A 245 11.09 -15.48 3.21
C ASP A 245 10.53 -16.58 2.29
N GLU A 246 11.40 -17.25 1.53
CA GLU A 246 11.00 -18.18 0.46
C GLU A 246 10.01 -19.26 0.93
N ASP A 247 10.26 -19.90 2.07
CA ASP A 247 9.39 -20.98 2.59
C ASP A 247 8.01 -20.46 3.00
N VAL A 248 7.99 -19.31 3.68
CA VAL A 248 6.77 -18.64 4.13
C VAL A 248 5.97 -18.15 2.93
N PHE A 249 6.67 -17.59 1.94
CA PHE A 249 6.10 -17.13 0.69
C PHE A 249 5.50 -18.28 -0.12
N LEU A 250 6.22 -19.39 -0.26
CA LEU A 250 5.74 -20.59 -0.95
C LEU A 250 4.45 -21.11 -0.30
N LYS A 251 4.39 -21.14 1.03
CA LYS A 251 3.17 -21.52 1.76
C LYS A 251 2.01 -20.58 1.44
N LEU A 252 2.24 -19.27 1.43
CA LEU A 252 1.23 -18.27 1.05
C LEU A 252 0.80 -18.41 -0.41
N PHE A 253 1.74 -18.62 -1.33
CA PHE A 253 1.46 -18.80 -2.74
C PHE A 253 0.63 -20.06 -2.98
N LYS A 254 1.03 -21.20 -2.40
CA LYS A 254 0.26 -22.46 -2.49
C LYS A 254 -1.14 -22.29 -1.91
N HIS A 255 -1.30 -21.55 -0.82
CA HIS A 255 -2.63 -21.25 -0.28
C HIS A 255 -3.54 -20.60 -1.34
N TYR A 256 -3.07 -19.56 -2.05
CA TYR A 256 -3.87 -18.91 -3.09
C TYR A 256 -4.03 -19.75 -4.36
N ALA A 257 -2.99 -20.47 -4.77
CA ALA A 257 -2.97 -21.24 -6.01
C ALA A 257 -3.83 -22.52 -5.96
N PHE A 258 -4.01 -23.09 -4.76
CA PHE A 258 -4.63 -24.41 -4.60
C PHE A 258 -5.90 -24.45 -3.74
N HIS A 259 -6.36 -23.31 -3.23
CA HIS A 259 -7.58 -23.28 -2.41
C HIS A 259 -8.79 -23.83 -3.20
N ASN A 260 -9.43 -24.89 -2.68
CA ASN A 260 -10.56 -25.60 -3.28
C ASN A 260 -10.31 -26.12 -4.71
N VAL A 261 -9.06 -26.45 -5.05
CA VAL A 261 -8.71 -27.07 -6.34
C VAL A 261 -8.77 -28.58 -6.22
N CYS A 262 -9.64 -29.22 -7.02
CA CYS A 262 -9.73 -30.67 -7.15
C CYS A 262 -9.06 -31.11 -8.47
N VAL A 263 -7.95 -31.82 -8.37
CA VAL A 263 -7.19 -32.41 -9.50
C VAL A 263 -6.73 -33.82 -9.12
N ALA A 264 -6.36 -34.64 -10.11
CA ALA A 264 -5.78 -35.96 -9.85
C ALA A 264 -4.50 -35.86 -9.00
N ALA A 265 -4.20 -36.89 -8.20
CA ALA A 265 -3.04 -36.88 -7.30
C ALA A 265 -1.70 -36.65 -8.04
N ASP A 266 -1.53 -37.28 -9.20
CA ASP A 266 -0.32 -37.12 -10.02
C ASP A 266 -0.20 -35.70 -10.58
N ASP A 267 -1.31 -35.11 -11.01
CA ASP A 267 -1.34 -33.73 -11.50
C ASP A 267 -1.07 -32.75 -10.35
N ARG A 268 -1.56 -33.05 -9.14
CA ARG A 268 -1.29 -32.26 -7.96
C ARG A 268 0.21 -32.17 -7.67
N ILE A 269 0.91 -33.30 -7.70
CA ILE A 269 2.37 -33.35 -7.49
C ILE A 269 3.09 -32.47 -8.53
N ARG A 270 2.72 -32.59 -9.80
CA ARG A 270 3.31 -31.80 -10.90
C ARG A 270 3.04 -30.30 -10.75
N LEU A 271 1.81 -29.92 -10.43
CA LEU A 271 1.44 -28.52 -10.22
C LEU A 271 2.16 -27.93 -9.00
N GLU A 272 2.37 -28.70 -7.93
CA GLU A 272 3.10 -28.23 -6.75
C GLU A 272 4.60 -28.00 -7.03
N ASP A 273 5.22 -28.83 -7.86
CA ASP A 273 6.57 -28.60 -8.36
C ASP A 273 6.64 -27.30 -9.18
N ILE A 274 5.72 -27.11 -10.13
CA ILE A 274 5.66 -25.87 -10.93
C ILE A 274 5.41 -24.66 -10.04
N ALA A 275 4.52 -24.75 -9.05
CA ALA A 275 4.26 -23.67 -8.10
C ALA A 275 5.51 -23.25 -7.34
N THR A 276 6.37 -24.21 -6.97
CA THR A 276 7.64 -23.91 -6.28
C THR A 276 8.56 -23.08 -7.15
N HIS A 277 8.64 -23.39 -8.45
CA HIS A 277 9.42 -22.61 -9.41
C HIS A 277 8.82 -21.22 -9.63
N ILE A 278 7.51 -21.10 -9.80
CA ILE A 278 6.83 -19.81 -9.96
C ILE A 278 7.04 -18.94 -8.72
N ALA A 279 6.91 -19.51 -7.52
CA ALA A 279 7.07 -18.77 -6.28
C ALA A 279 8.46 -18.11 -6.16
N LYS A 280 9.53 -18.82 -6.57
CA LYS A 280 10.89 -18.26 -6.62
C LYS A 280 10.99 -17.02 -7.52
N LYS A 281 10.25 -16.98 -8.63
CA LYS A 281 10.23 -15.82 -9.55
C LYS A 281 9.56 -14.60 -8.92
N LEU A 282 8.52 -14.80 -8.10
CA LEU A 282 7.72 -13.73 -7.50
C LEU A 282 8.37 -13.00 -6.30
N LYS A 283 9.58 -13.42 -5.89
CA LYS A 283 10.45 -12.71 -4.95
C LYS A 283 9.77 -12.30 -3.63
N GLY A 284 8.89 -13.13 -3.08
CA GLY A 284 8.39 -12.91 -1.72
C GLY A 284 7.23 -11.90 -1.57
N SER A 285 6.69 -11.33 -2.65
CA SER A 285 5.62 -10.30 -2.59
C SER A 285 4.23 -10.88 -2.31
N PRO A 286 3.61 -10.64 -1.13
CA PRO A 286 2.31 -11.21 -0.77
C PRO A 286 1.19 -10.89 -1.78
N LEU A 287 1.22 -9.69 -2.35
CA LEU A 287 0.25 -9.28 -3.37
C LEU A 287 0.44 -10.07 -4.66
N ALA A 288 1.69 -10.30 -5.09
CA ALA A 288 1.98 -11.13 -6.27
C ALA A 288 1.53 -12.58 -6.04
N ALA A 289 1.78 -13.13 -4.85
CA ALA A 289 1.29 -14.47 -4.51
C ALA A 289 -0.23 -14.59 -4.64
N LYS A 290 -0.97 -13.59 -4.13
CA LYS A 290 -2.42 -13.56 -4.20
C LYS A 290 -2.95 -13.50 -5.63
N LEU A 291 -2.39 -12.61 -6.45
CA LEU A 291 -2.88 -12.39 -7.81
C LEU A 291 -2.49 -13.52 -8.75
N VAL A 292 -1.21 -13.89 -8.79
CA VAL A 292 -0.73 -14.99 -9.67
C VAL A 292 -1.31 -16.32 -9.22
N GLY A 293 -1.28 -16.62 -7.92
CA GLY A 293 -1.88 -17.84 -7.38
C GLY A 293 -3.38 -17.90 -7.67
N GLY A 294 -4.11 -16.81 -7.42
CA GLY A 294 -5.53 -16.72 -7.74
C GLY A 294 -5.84 -16.94 -9.21
N GLN A 295 -5.00 -16.43 -10.12
CA GLN A 295 -5.13 -16.61 -11.57
C GLN A 295 -4.89 -18.06 -11.99
N LEU A 296 -3.78 -18.65 -11.54
CA LEU A 296 -3.41 -20.04 -11.81
C LEU A 296 -4.45 -21.03 -11.29
N ARG A 297 -5.07 -20.72 -10.14
CA ARG A 297 -6.18 -21.48 -9.56
C ARG A 297 -7.38 -21.59 -10.50
N MET A 298 -7.67 -20.55 -11.28
CA MET A 298 -8.81 -20.56 -12.21
C MET A 298 -8.61 -21.50 -13.40
N ARG A 299 -7.36 -21.86 -13.70
CA ARG A 299 -6.99 -22.74 -14.82
C ARG A 299 -5.96 -23.77 -14.31
N PRO A 300 -6.38 -24.80 -13.56
CA PRO A 300 -5.49 -25.81 -12.97
C PRO A 300 -5.02 -26.83 -14.03
N ASN A 301 -4.42 -26.33 -15.10
CA ASN A 301 -3.89 -27.09 -16.22
C ASN A 301 -2.36 -27.01 -16.22
N ILE A 302 -1.69 -28.16 -16.34
CA ILE A 302 -0.23 -28.27 -16.23
C ILE A 302 0.47 -27.44 -17.30
N ASP A 303 0.01 -27.46 -18.54
CA ASP A 303 0.67 -26.76 -19.65
C ASP A 303 0.53 -25.24 -19.50
N TYR A 304 -0.64 -24.77 -19.04
CA TYR A 304 -0.84 -23.36 -18.70
C TYR A 304 0.11 -22.90 -17.58
N TRP A 305 0.27 -23.70 -16.53
CA TRP A 305 1.18 -23.39 -15.42
C TRP A 305 2.65 -23.41 -15.87
N ARG A 306 3.06 -24.37 -16.72
CA ARG A 306 4.41 -24.40 -17.32
C ARG A 306 4.68 -23.18 -18.18
N SER A 307 3.75 -22.82 -19.06
CA SER A 307 3.86 -21.60 -19.88
C SER A 307 4.03 -20.34 -19.02
N SER A 308 3.26 -20.24 -17.92
CA SER A 308 3.37 -19.14 -16.97
C SER A 308 4.73 -19.10 -16.25
N ARG A 309 5.27 -20.27 -15.87
CA ARG A 309 6.60 -20.41 -15.26
C ARG A 309 7.72 -20.02 -16.24
N ASP A 310 7.61 -20.45 -17.48
CA ASP A 310 8.66 -20.31 -18.50
C ASP A 310 8.69 -18.89 -19.11
N GLY A 311 7.59 -18.14 -19.02
CA GLY A 311 7.54 -16.74 -19.44
C GLY A 311 8.26 -15.79 -18.48
N ASN A 312 8.90 -14.74 -19.00
CA ASN A 312 9.66 -13.76 -18.21
C ASN A 312 8.78 -12.76 -17.45
N HIS A 313 7.46 -12.80 -17.66
CA HIS A 313 6.54 -11.83 -17.05
C HIS A 313 6.48 -11.95 -15.52
N LEU A 314 6.93 -13.05 -14.92
CA LEU A 314 6.86 -13.25 -13.47
C LEU A 314 8.17 -12.92 -12.73
N ASP A 315 9.19 -12.42 -13.44
CA ASP A 315 10.55 -12.20 -12.88
C ASP A 315 10.63 -11.01 -11.91
N ASP A 316 9.63 -10.14 -11.92
CA ASP A 316 9.49 -9.04 -10.98
C ASP A 316 8.03 -8.85 -10.57
N THR A 317 7.84 -8.09 -9.48
CA THR A 317 6.50 -7.88 -8.92
C THR A 317 5.59 -7.15 -9.90
N MET A 318 6.07 -6.15 -10.63
CA MET A 318 5.26 -5.40 -11.59
C MET A 318 4.86 -6.26 -12.78
N GLY A 319 5.79 -7.02 -13.33
CA GLY A 319 5.51 -8.01 -14.38
C GLY A 319 4.43 -8.99 -13.94
N ALA A 320 4.53 -9.53 -12.73
CA ALA A 320 3.57 -10.49 -12.21
C ALA A 320 2.16 -9.91 -12.04
N LEU A 321 2.08 -8.64 -11.62
CA LEU A 321 0.84 -7.88 -11.52
C LEU A 321 0.23 -7.61 -12.90
N TRP A 322 1.06 -7.27 -13.89
CA TRP A 322 0.64 -7.04 -15.27
C TRP A 322 0.10 -8.32 -15.88
N TRP A 323 0.84 -9.41 -15.72
CA TRP A 323 0.48 -10.72 -16.19
C TRP A 323 -0.87 -11.15 -15.63
N SER A 324 -1.07 -10.98 -14.32
CA SER A 324 -2.36 -11.27 -13.68
C SER A 324 -3.50 -10.43 -14.26
N TYR A 325 -3.25 -9.15 -14.56
CA TYR A 325 -4.22 -8.25 -15.19
C TYR A 325 -4.61 -8.68 -16.61
N GLN A 326 -3.63 -9.03 -17.45
CA GLN A 326 -3.86 -9.45 -18.84
C GLN A 326 -4.71 -10.73 -18.95
N HIS A 327 -4.68 -11.57 -17.92
CA HIS A 327 -5.39 -12.85 -17.91
C HIS A 327 -6.76 -12.78 -17.19
N LEU A 328 -7.21 -11.58 -16.81
CA LEU A 328 -8.61 -11.35 -16.41
C LEU A 328 -9.50 -11.41 -17.67
N ASP A 329 -10.31 -12.46 -17.80
CA ASP A 329 -11.32 -12.57 -18.87
C ASP A 329 -12.37 -11.45 -18.73
N GLU A 330 -12.75 -10.80 -19.84
CA GLU A 330 -13.74 -9.71 -19.92
C GLU A 330 -15.17 -10.10 -19.48
N GLN A 331 -15.42 -11.35 -19.10
CA GLN A 331 -16.77 -11.89 -18.87
C GLN A 331 -17.20 -12.00 -17.39
N LYS A 332 -16.46 -11.45 -16.40
CA LYS A 332 -16.80 -11.71 -14.97
C LYS A 332 -16.66 -10.52 -14.00
N GLY A 333 -17.64 -9.61 -14.02
CA GLY A 333 -18.26 -8.99 -12.83
C GLY A 333 -17.48 -7.97 -11.95
N LEU A 334 -18.19 -7.35 -10.99
CA LEU A 334 -17.78 -6.21 -10.13
C LEU A 334 -16.41 -6.34 -9.39
N LEU A 335 -15.94 -7.57 -9.13
CA LEU A 335 -14.62 -7.83 -8.54
C LEU A 335 -13.48 -7.44 -9.49
N GLU A 336 -13.73 -7.53 -10.80
CA GLU A 336 -12.80 -7.19 -11.86
C GLU A 336 -12.59 -5.67 -11.94
N VAL A 337 -13.63 -4.85 -11.80
CA VAL A 337 -13.51 -3.37 -11.78
C VAL A 337 -12.62 -2.90 -10.61
N ALA A 338 -12.77 -3.53 -9.43
CA ALA A 338 -11.95 -3.22 -8.27
C ALA A 338 -10.49 -3.72 -8.40
N MET A 339 -10.27 -4.88 -9.04
CA MET A 339 -8.92 -5.39 -9.31
C MET A 339 -8.22 -4.61 -10.43
N LYS A 340 -8.91 -4.34 -11.55
CA LYS A 340 -8.43 -3.50 -12.65
C LYS A 340 -8.09 -2.09 -12.17
N GLY A 341 -8.90 -1.47 -11.32
CA GLY A 341 -8.60 -0.16 -10.72
C GLY A 341 -7.38 -0.15 -9.77
N ARG A 342 -7.20 -1.19 -8.95
CA ARG A 342 -6.03 -1.31 -8.05
C ARG A 342 -4.74 -1.59 -8.81
N ILE A 343 -4.82 -2.48 -9.79
CA ILE A 343 -3.67 -2.84 -10.62
C ILE A 343 -3.29 -1.64 -11.50
N TRP A 344 -4.25 -0.98 -12.18
CA TRP A 344 -4.01 0.24 -12.95
C TRP A 344 -3.38 1.37 -12.12
N LYS A 345 -3.85 1.63 -10.89
CA LYS A 345 -3.22 2.65 -10.02
C LYS A 345 -1.79 2.29 -9.59
N MET A 346 -1.45 1.01 -9.56
CA MET A 346 -0.08 0.55 -9.32
C MET A 346 0.78 0.71 -10.59
N PHE A 347 0.22 0.38 -11.77
CA PHE A 347 0.83 0.62 -13.09
C PHE A 347 1.08 2.10 -13.38
N ALA A 348 0.08 2.96 -13.24
CA ALA A 348 0.19 4.40 -13.47
C ALA A 348 1.25 5.06 -12.55
N ARG A 349 1.66 4.39 -11.48
CA ARG A 349 2.53 4.96 -10.44
C ARG A 349 3.97 4.46 -10.53
N ASP A 350 4.17 3.17 -10.75
CA ASP A 350 5.52 2.61 -10.87
C ASP A 350 6.09 2.83 -12.28
N THR A 351 5.25 2.90 -13.33
CA THR A 351 5.71 3.31 -14.67
C THR A 351 6.09 4.80 -14.73
N LEU A 352 5.53 5.68 -13.89
CA LEU A 352 5.95 7.08 -13.81
C LEU A 352 7.18 7.29 -12.91
N MET A 353 7.32 6.52 -11.82
CA MET A 353 8.45 6.63 -10.90
C MET A 353 9.70 5.88 -11.39
N ASN A 354 9.58 4.64 -11.89
CA ASN A 354 10.72 3.88 -12.41
C ASN A 354 11.19 4.37 -13.78
N TRP A 355 10.37 5.09 -14.53
CA TRP A 355 10.77 5.69 -15.81
C TRP A 355 11.51 7.03 -15.61
N CYS A 356 11.18 7.78 -14.56
CA CYS A 356 11.89 9.01 -14.20
C CYS A 356 13.24 8.77 -13.51
N GLN A 357 13.44 7.64 -12.81
CA GLN A 357 14.60 7.47 -11.92
C GLN A 357 15.94 7.18 -12.63
N PRO A 358 16.02 6.42 -13.75
CA PRO A 358 17.28 6.24 -14.47
C PRO A 358 17.63 7.40 -15.41
N HIS A 359 16.65 8.18 -15.88
CA HIS A 359 16.86 9.16 -16.96
C HIS A 359 17.17 10.59 -16.48
N PHE A 360 17.00 10.92 -15.20
CA PHE A 360 17.38 12.22 -14.64
C PHE A 360 18.70 12.22 -13.84
N CYS A 361 19.33 11.07 -13.62
CA CYS A 361 20.62 11.01 -12.93
C CYS A 361 21.85 11.33 -13.81
N ASN A 362 21.69 11.46 -15.13
CA ASN A 362 22.79 11.77 -16.07
C ASN A 362 22.67 13.13 -16.78
N LEU A 363 21.94 14.09 -16.19
CA LEU A 363 21.97 15.49 -16.62
C LEU A 363 22.55 16.36 -15.49
N LYS A 364 23.88 16.32 -15.37
CA LYS A 364 24.69 17.46 -14.92
C LYS A 364 25.60 17.89 -16.05
#